data_AF-A0AAD5TX33-F1
#
_entry.id   AF-A0AAD5TX33-F1
#
_cell.length_a   1.000
_cell.length_b   1.000
_cell.length_c   1.000
_cell.angle_alpha   90.00
_cell.angle_beta   90.00
_cell.angle_gamma   90.00
#
_symmetry.space_group_name_H-M   'P 1'
#
loop_
_entity.id
_entity.type
_entity.pdbx_description
1 polymer ?
#
loop_
_entity_poly.entity_id
_entity_poly.type
_entity_poly.pdbx_seq_one_letter_code
_entity_poly.pdbx_strand_id
1 'polypeptide(L)'
;MFGIDPKNIILVHDDLDSNFGKIKLKENGSAGGHNGVRSVISTLKTHNFDRIKIGIGRPNTNEGSKKITVTNYVLEKFNEAELDALDKLHFKEFELFLINLLLKK
;
A
#
# COMPACT_ATOMS: atom_id res chain seq x y z
N MET A 1 -19.64 14.07 12.53
CA MET A 1 -18.28 13.52 12.35
C MET A 1 -18.08 12.43 13.39
N PHE A 2 -17.49 11.28 13.02
CA PHE A 2 -17.51 10.06 13.87
C PHE A 2 -16.52 10.05 15.05
N GLY A 3 -15.74 11.11 15.27
CA GLY A 3 -14.87 11.23 16.46
C GLY A 3 -13.71 10.22 16.52
N ILE A 4 -13.29 9.65 15.39
CA ILE A 4 -12.25 8.63 15.32
C ILE A 4 -10.87 9.29 15.49
N ASP A 5 -10.10 8.84 16.48
CA ASP A 5 -8.68 9.21 16.65
C ASP A 5 -7.88 8.70 15.43
N PRO A 6 -7.03 9.52 14.78
CA PRO A 6 -6.14 9.06 13.71
C PRO A 6 -5.32 7.81 14.04
N LYS A 7 -4.96 7.58 15.30
CA LYS A 7 -4.28 6.33 15.73
C LYS A 7 -5.13 5.08 15.50
N ASN A 8 -6.45 5.21 15.44
CA ASN A 8 -7.38 4.12 15.18
C ASN A 8 -7.67 3.95 13.68
N ILE A 9 -6.98 4.71 12.83
CA ILE A 9 -7.05 4.58 11.38
C ILE A 9 -5.87 3.72 10.91
N ILE A 10 -6.17 2.76 10.04
CA ILE A 10 -5.18 2.00 9.29
C ILE A 10 -5.37 2.35 7.82
N LEU A 11 -4.33 2.90 7.18
CA LEU A 11 -4.36 3.22 5.75
C LEU A 11 -3.74 2.08 4.94
N VAL A 12 -4.52 1.43 4.09
CA VAL A 12 -4.03 0.43 3.13
C VAL A 12 -3.76 1.10 1.79
N HIS A 13 -2.56 0.90 1.22
CA HIS A 13 -2.21 1.48 -0.09
C HIS A 13 -1.12 0.68 -0.81
N ASP A 14 -0.99 0.91 -2.12
CA ASP A 14 0.05 0.30 -2.96
C ASP A 14 1.44 0.89 -2.66
N ASP A 15 2.47 0.09 -2.93
CA ASP A 15 3.86 0.45 -2.68
C ASP A 15 4.77 0.06 -3.84
N LEU A 16 5.33 1.07 -4.49
CA LEU A 16 6.26 0.90 -5.59
C LEU A 16 7.62 0.38 -5.12
N ASP A 17 8.01 0.65 -3.87
CA ASP A 17 9.35 0.30 -3.36
C ASP A 17 9.44 -1.13 -2.82
N SER A 18 8.31 -1.84 -2.76
CA SER A 18 8.26 -3.23 -2.31
C SER A 18 7.96 -4.16 -3.48
N ASN A 19 8.59 -5.33 -3.48
CA ASN A 19 8.31 -6.38 -4.47
C ASN A 19 6.82 -6.72 -4.52
N PHE A 20 6.33 -7.13 -5.69
CA PHE A 20 4.93 -7.51 -5.90
C PHE A 20 4.43 -8.48 -4.83
N GLY A 21 3.25 -8.22 -4.27
CA GLY A 21 2.62 -9.03 -3.23
C GLY A 21 3.24 -8.91 -1.83
N LYS A 22 4.36 -8.17 -1.67
CA LYS A 22 4.98 -8.00 -0.36
C LYS A 22 4.15 -7.06 0.51
N ILE A 23 3.61 -7.58 1.60
CA ILE A 23 2.90 -6.78 2.60
C ILE A 23 3.90 -6.26 3.65
N LYS A 24 3.81 -4.97 3.98
CA LYS A 24 4.58 -4.34 5.06
C LYS A 24 3.69 -3.47 5.95
N LEU A 25 3.91 -3.54 7.26
CA LEU A 25 3.38 -2.56 8.20
C LEU A 25 4.35 -1.40 8.31
N LYS A 26 3.80 -0.19 8.32
CA LYS A 26 4.55 1.02 8.61
C LYS A 26 3.79 1.85 9.63
N GLU A 27 4.39 1.97 10.80
CA GLU A 27 4.01 2.99 11.77
C GLU A 27 4.53 4.34 11.30
N ASN A 28 3.64 5.31 11.19
CA ASN A 28 3.97 6.71 10.91
C ASN A 28 4.79 6.92 9.60
N GLY A 29 5.19 8.17 9.35
CA GLY A 29 6.12 8.52 8.28
C GLY A 29 5.54 9.42 7.18
N SER A 30 6.41 9.82 6.25
CA SER A 30 6.03 10.76 5.17
C SER A 30 5.19 10.07 4.08
N ALA A 31 4.71 10.84 3.11
CA ALA A 31 3.91 10.32 2.01
C ALA A 31 4.71 9.44 1.02
N GLY A 32 6.05 9.48 1.03
CA GLY A 32 6.88 8.66 0.13
C GLY A 32 6.58 8.85 -1.36
N GLY A 33 6.13 10.04 -1.76
CA GLY A 33 5.71 10.32 -3.15
C GLY A 33 4.28 9.88 -3.50
N HIS A 34 3.58 9.17 -2.62
CA HIS A 34 2.22 8.69 -2.86
C HIS A 34 1.18 9.81 -2.66
N ASN A 35 0.45 10.15 -3.73
CA ASN A 35 -0.50 11.27 -3.73
C ASN A 35 -1.68 11.06 -2.75
N GLY A 36 -2.25 9.86 -2.70
CA GLY A 36 -3.31 9.50 -1.75
C GLY A 36 -2.88 9.67 -0.28
N VAL A 37 -1.74 9.09 0.11
CA VAL A 37 -1.17 9.25 1.45
C VAL A 37 -0.93 10.74 1.79
N ARG A 38 -0.42 11.54 0.86
CA ARG A 38 -0.25 12.99 1.05
C ARG A 38 -1.58 13.69 1.34
N SER A 39 -2.64 13.31 0.62
CA SER A 39 -3.99 13.84 0.86
C SER A 39 -4.49 13.46 2.25
N VAL A 40 -4.36 12.19 2.66
CA VAL A 40 -4.76 11.72 4.00
C VAL A 40 -4.04 12.48 5.11
N ILE A 41 -2.71 12.63 5.03
CA ILE A 41 -1.94 13.40 6.01
C ILE A 41 -2.43 14.85 6.09
N SER A 42 -2.68 15.48 4.93
CA SER A 42 -3.17 16.86 4.87
C SER A 42 -4.57 17.02 5.49
N THR A 43 -5.44 16.04 5.30
CA THR A 43 -6.81 16.03 5.83
C THR A 43 -6.82 15.78 7.34
N LEU A 44 -6.08 14.77 7.80
CA LEU A 44 -6.02 14.39 9.21
C LEU A 44 -5.11 15.32 10.04
N LYS A 45 -4.33 16.21 9.39
CA LYS A 45 -3.33 17.09 10.01
C LYS A 45 -2.29 16.35 10.85
N THR A 46 -2.08 15.09 10.55
CA THR A 46 -1.11 14.24 11.24
C THR A 46 -0.63 13.14 10.31
N HIS A 47 0.54 12.58 10.61
CA HIS A 47 1.04 11.35 10.01
C HIS A 47 1.00 10.19 11.01
N ASN A 48 0.33 10.38 12.15
CA ASN A 48 0.28 9.45 13.27
C ASN A 48 -0.84 8.41 13.10
N PHE A 49 -0.69 7.55 12.10
CA PHE A 49 -1.61 6.47 11.78
C PHE A 49 -0.83 5.33 11.12
N ASP A 50 -1.30 4.10 11.33
CA ASP A 50 -0.63 2.92 10.80
C ASP A 50 -0.96 2.73 9.32
N ARG A 51 -0.03 2.09 8.61
CA ARG A 51 -0.18 1.81 7.18
C ARG A 51 0.12 0.37 6.86
N ILE A 52 -0.71 -0.20 6.01
CA ILE A 52 -0.45 -1.48 5.35
C ILE A 52 -0.08 -1.16 3.92
N LYS A 53 1.19 -1.41 3.59
CA LYS A 53 1.74 -1.22 2.26
C LYS A 53 1.66 -2.55 1.51
N ILE A 54 1.07 -2.54 0.32
CA ILE A 54 1.01 -3.71 -0.57
C ILE A 54 1.95 -3.46 -1.74
N GLY A 55 3.03 -4.23 -1.82
CA GLY A 55 4.02 -4.09 -2.88
C GLY A 55 3.41 -4.35 -4.25
N ILE A 56 3.57 -3.39 -5.16
CA ILE A 56 3.27 -3.54 -6.59
C ILE A 56 4.56 -3.53 -7.42
N GLY A 57 5.70 -3.21 -6.83
CA GLY A 57 6.97 -3.07 -7.54
C GLY A 57 7.05 -1.81 -8.39
N ARG A 58 8.12 -1.68 -9.16
CA ARG A 58 8.31 -0.56 -10.11
C ARG A 58 8.13 -1.07 -11.52
N PRO A 59 7.60 -0.24 -12.44
CA PRO A 59 7.54 -0.60 -13.84
C PRO A 59 8.95 -0.93 -14.35
N ASN A 60 9.11 -2.10 -14.98
CA ASN A 60 10.37 -2.49 -15.59
C ASN A 60 10.69 -1.53 -16.73
N THR A 61 11.74 -0.73 -16.58
CA THR A 61 12.16 0.24 -17.61
C THR A 61 12.88 -0.40 -18.79
N ASN A 62 13.12 -1.71 -18.74
CA ASN A 62 14.04 -2.42 -19.64
C ASN A 62 13.34 -3.39 -20.62
N GLU A 63 12.03 -3.59 -20.52
CA GLU A 63 11.27 -4.38 -21.48
C GLU A 63 10.67 -3.46 -22.57
N GLY A 64 11.29 -3.47 -23.75
CA GLY A 64 10.68 -2.98 -25.00
C GLY A 64 10.30 -1.49 -25.04
N SER A 65 11.27 -0.63 -25.41
CA SER A 65 11.13 0.69 -26.08
C SER A 65 10.11 1.75 -25.58
N LYS A 66 9.28 1.50 -24.56
CA LYS A 66 8.33 2.45 -24.00
C LYS A 66 8.63 2.64 -22.52
N LYS A 67 9.14 3.81 -22.17
CA LYS A 67 9.34 4.23 -20.78
C LYS A 67 7.96 4.41 -20.13
N ILE A 68 7.47 3.39 -19.41
CA ILE A 68 6.24 3.49 -18.63
C ILE A 68 6.51 4.44 -17.45
N THR A 69 5.68 5.47 -17.33
CA THR A 69 5.75 6.38 -16.17
C THR A 69 5.10 5.71 -14.97
N VAL A 70 5.55 6.08 -13.76
CA VAL A 70 4.90 5.62 -12.51
C VAL A 70 3.40 5.93 -12.52
N THR A 71 3.01 7.11 -13.02
CA THR A 71 1.60 7.51 -13.10
C THR A 71 0.79 6.58 -13.99
N ASN A 72 1.32 6.16 -15.14
CA ASN A 72 0.59 5.23 -16.01
C ASN A 72 0.54 3.84 -15.37
N TYR A 73 1.64 3.37 -14.78
CA TYR A 73 1.72 2.07 -14.14
C TYR A 73 0.66 1.88 -13.04
N VAL A 74 0.49 2.86 -12.15
CA VAL A 74 -0.51 2.78 -11.05
C VAL A 74 -1.96 2.92 -11.53
N LEU A 75 -2.18 3.27 -12.80
CA LEU A 75 -3.50 3.36 -13.42
C LEU A 75 -3.81 2.15 -14.31
N GLU A 76 -2.82 1.30 -14.58
CA GLU A 76 -3.00 0.07 -15.36
C GLU A 76 -3.60 -1.05 -14.51
N LYS A 77 -4.24 -2.01 -15.18
CA LYS A 77 -4.71 -3.24 -14.55
C LYS A 77 -3.54 -4.19 -14.36
N PHE A 78 -3.61 -5.02 -13.32
CA PHE A 78 -2.72 -6.16 -13.20
C PHE A 78 -2.85 -7.11 -14.40
N ASN A 79 -1.72 -7.65 -14.84
CA ASN A 79 -1.70 -8.69 -15.87
C ASN A 79 -2.09 -10.06 -15.30
N GLU A 80 -2.26 -11.07 -16.16
CA GLU A 80 -2.71 -12.41 -15.72
C GLU A 80 -1.75 -13.08 -14.72
N ALA A 81 -0.43 -12.90 -14.88
CA ALA A 81 0.55 -13.47 -13.97
C ALA A 81 0.54 -12.76 -12.60
N GLU A 82 0.31 -11.45 -12.59
CA GLU A 82 0.12 -10.67 -11.36
C GLU A 82 -1.18 -11.08 -10.65
N LEU A 83 -2.28 -11.27 -11.39
CA LEU A 83 -3.54 -11.75 -10.84
C LEU A 83 -3.41 -13.17 -10.26
N ASP A 84 -2.78 -14.10 -10.98
CA ASP A 84 -2.51 -15.46 -10.48
C ASP A 84 -1.59 -15.44 -9.25
N ALA A 85 -0.60 -14.55 -9.21
CA ALA A 85 0.23 -14.35 -8.02
C ALA A 85 -0.57 -13.78 -6.84
N LEU A 86 -1.52 -12.88 -7.08
CA LEU A 86 -2.42 -12.35 -6.05
C LEU A 86 -3.34 -13.43 -5.51
N ASP A 87 -3.90 -14.29 -6.37
CA ASP A 87 -4.76 -15.40 -5.95
C ASP A 87 -4.01 -16.44 -5.09
N LYS A 88 -2.70 -16.59 -5.34
CA LYS A 88 -1.80 -17.46 -4.56
C LYS A 88 -1.31 -16.82 -3.27
N LEU A 89 -1.52 -15.52 -3.04
CA LEU A 89 -1.21 -14.91 -1.74
C LEU A 89 -2.15 -15.48 -0.68
N HIS A 90 -1.62 -16.37 0.15
CA HIS A 90 -2.36 -16.91 1.28
C HIS A 90 -2.53 -15.82 2.35
N PHE A 91 -3.73 -15.25 2.43
CA PHE A 91 -4.08 -14.20 3.39
C PHE A 91 -4.06 -14.66 4.84
N LYS A 92 -3.89 -15.94 5.16
CA LYS A 92 -3.95 -16.42 6.54
C LYS A 92 -2.91 -15.75 7.46
N GLU A 93 -1.70 -15.51 6.95
CA GLU A 93 -0.68 -14.76 7.68
C GLU A 93 -1.09 -13.30 7.86
N PHE A 94 -1.71 -12.71 6.84
CA PHE A 94 -2.24 -11.35 6.88
C PHE A 94 -3.43 -11.19 7.84
N GLU A 95 -4.34 -12.16 7.92
CA GLU A 95 -5.48 -12.17 8.83
C GLU A 95 -5.02 -12.22 10.28
N LEU A 96 -4.15 -13.18 10.63
CA LEU A 96 -3.57 -13.27 11.98
C LEU A 96 -2.80 -12.00 12.33
N PHE A 97 -2.11 -11.42 11.33
CA PHE A 97 -1.40 -10.17 11.50
C PHE A 97 -2.33 -8.98 11.75
N LEU A 98 -3.41 -8.84 10.98
CA LEU A 98 -4.45 -7.83 11.17
C LEU A 98 -5.11 -7.96 12.54
N ILE A 99 -5.46 -9.18 12.96
CA ILE A 99 -6.02 -9.45 14.28
C ILE A 99 -5.05 -8.94 15.36
N ASN A 100 -3.77 -9.30 15.28
CA ASN A 100 -2.78 -8.83 16.25
C ASN A 100 -2.61 -7.30 16.24
N LEU A 101 -2.65 -6.66 15.07
CA LEU A 101 -2.58 -5.20 14.98
C LEU A 101 -3.80 -4.53 15.62
N LEU A 102 -4.99 -5.05 15.38
CA LEU A 102 -6.25 -4.54 15.93
C LEU A 102 -6.34 -4.78 17.44
N LEU A 103 -5.83 -5.92 17.95
CA LEU A 103 -5.80 -6.23 19.39
C LEU A 103 -4.81 -5.37 20.20
N LYS A 104 -3.86 -4.71 19.53
CA LYS A 104 -2.86 -3.82 20.16
C LYS A 104 -3.31 -2.36 20.27
N LYS A 105 -4.47 -2.01 19.71
CA LYS A 105 -5.09 -0.67 19.81
C LYS A 105 -6.14 -0.66 20.89
#